data_AF-A0A4Q6CBZ1-F1
#
_entry.id   AF-A0A4Q6CBZ1-F1
#
_cell.length_a   1.000
_cell.length_b   1.000
_cell.length_c   1.000
_cell.angle_alpha   90.00
_cell.angle_beta   90.00
_cell.angle_gamma   90.00
#
_symmetry.space_group_name_H-M   'P 1'
#
loop_
_entity.id
_entity.type
_entity.pdbx_description
1 polymer ?
#
loop_
_entity_poly.entity_id
_entity_poly.type
_entity_poly.pdbx_seq_one_letter_code
_entity_poly.pdbx_strand_id
1 'polypeptide(L)'
;GLLRRLELLLGIADSAPEEADRFYTVRLLLIEIVRTRIARRSVKSLLGLNFDLFSRKLVEHAGETGEHYITRTRREYWQMFKAAAGGGVMTVVTTMAKFAIGALKLPLFFEGLAAALNFSLSFLAMQAFGFILATKQPSMTASALAGRLKNDQHDASKISDFVTLVAQITRSQFISALGNVGICIPVAWATDWVFEHLVGHHVLSPAYALHMLETFHPWHSLTVFYAALTGVLLWLSSFGAGWLQNWVIFRRIPEAIATDRTLQNLMGEKRAFDLGESIRHNAAGWGGNIAIGFLLAFVPIIGKIFGVLLDVRHVTLTSGSMTFAFRAINPESITPYMISMMALSLLLIGTMNFGVSLVCALYIAIRARRVSRSRFRALTAAVRRSFFRNPLPFFFPPREARTTEAAPPASGS
;
A
#
# COMPACT_ATOMS: atom_id res chain seq x y z
N GLY A 1 18.29 20.62 -19.06
CA GLY A 1 18.22 19.62 -20.14
C GLY A 1 18.15 20.32 -21.48
N LEU A 2 16.94 20.65 -21.95
CA LEU A 2 16.74 21.42 -23.18
C LEU A 2 16.89 22.94 -22.96
N LEU A 3 16.22 23.47 -21.92
CA LEU A 3 16.27 24.89 -21.53
C LEU A 3 17.70 25.41 -21.30
N ARG A 4 18.49 24.71 -20.47
CA ARG A 4 19.90 25.09 -20.24
C ARG A 4 20.78 25.06 -21.50
N ARG A 5 20.44 24.22 -22.50
CA ARG A 5 21.15 24.21 -23.78
C ARG A 5 20.73 25.39 -24.65
N LEU A 6 19.44 25.73 -24.63
CA LEU A 6 18.92 26.92 -25.30
C LEU A 6 19.51 28.20 -24.68
N GLU A 7 19.61 28.28 -23.35
CA GLU A 7 20.26 29.40 -22.65
C GLU A 7 21.74 29.55 -23.01
N LEU A 8 22.49 28.44 -23.08
CA LEU A 8 23.90 28.47 -23.47
C LEU A 8 24.09 28.79 -24.97
N LEU A 9 23.18 28.34 -25.84
CA LEU A 9 23.20 28.67 -27.26
C LEU A 9 22.81 30.13 -27.50
N LEU A 10 21.83 30.65 -26.75
CA LEU A 10 21.46 32.06 -26.74
C LEU A 10 22.62 32.91 -26.22
N GLY A 11 23.27 32.51 -25.13
CA GLY A 11 24.47 33.19 -24.63
C GLY A 11 25.61 33.22 -25.65
N ILE A 12 25.78 32.19 -26.49
CA ILE A 12 26.76 32.20 -27.59
C ILE A 12 26.31 33.11 -28.75
N ALA A 13 25.01 33.16 -29.03
CA ALA A 13 24.45 33.96 -30.13
C ALA A 13 24.40 35.47 -29.82
N ASP A 14 24.23 35.82 -28.54
CA ASP A 14 24.06 37.21 -28.07
C ASP A 14 25.41 37.87 -27.66
N SER A 15 26.52 37.13 -27.69
CA SER A 15 27.82 37.63 -27.20
C SER A 15 28.72 38.20 -28.31
N ALA A 16 29.02 39.51 -28.23
CA ALA A 16 30.28 40.09 -28.71
C ALA A 16 30.67 41.36 -27.88
N PRO A 17 31.95 41.57 -27.47
CA PRO A 17 33.08 40.65 -27.41
C PRO A 17 33.97 40.75 -26.14
N GLU A 18 34.22 39.63 -25.48
CA GLU A 18 35.59 39.20 -25.13
C GLU A 18 35.73 37.75 -25.61
N GLU A 19 36.80 37.42 -26.35
CA GLU A 19 37.01 36.05 -26.84
C GLU A 19 36.99 35.02 -25.70
N ALA A 20 37.49 35.41 -24.53
CA ALA A 20 37.52 34.58 -23.32
C ALA A 20 36.13 34.10 -22.87
N ASP A 21 35.11 34.97 -22.90
CA ASP A 21 33.74 34.63 -22.50
C ASP A 21 33.04 33.73 -23.51
N ARG A 22 33.35 33.90 -24.80
CA ARG A 22 32.85 33.00 -25.84
C ARG A 22 33.46 31.60 -25.71
N PHE A 23 34.77 31.51 -25.46
CA PHE A 23 35.44 30.23 -25.21
C PHE A 23 34.92 29.53 -23.95
N TYR A 24 34.67 30.28 -22.88
CA TYR A 24 34.09 29.74 -21.65
C TYR A 24 32.68 29.18 -21.87
N THR A 25 31.82 29.93 -22.58
CA THR A 25 30.42 29.52 -22.86
C THR A 25 30.37 28.31 -23.81
N VAL A 26 31.20 28.27 -24.84
CA VAL A 26 31.35 27.12 -25.74
C VAL A 26 31.85 25.89 -24.98
N ARG A 27 32.83 26.05 -24.09
CA ARG A 27 33.34 24.97 -23.24
C ARG A 27 32.24 24.42 -22.32
N LEU A 28 31.43 25.29 -21.70
CA LEU A 28 30.30 24.86 -20.86
C LEU A 28 29.24 24.12 -21.68
N LEU A 29 28.93 24.57 -22.89
CA LEU A 29 28.01 23.89 -23.78
C LEU A 29 28.54 22.49 -24.16
N LEU A 30 29.82 22.37 -24.53
CA LEU A 30 30.44 21.08 -24.84
C LEU A 30 30.41 20.12 -23.64
N ILE A 31 30.74 20.61 -22.44
CA ILE A 31 30.67 19.82 -21.20
C ILE A 31 29.24 19.35 -20.95
N GLU A 32 28.24 20.21 -21.12
CA GLU A 32 26.83 19.86 -20.93
C GLU A 32 26.34 18.85 -21.99
N ILE A 33 26.76 18.99 -23.25
CA ILE A 33 26.46 18.04 -24.33
C ILE A 33 27.06 16.67 -24.01
N VAL A 34 28.35 16.62 -23.65
CA VAL A 34 29.05 15.37 -23.32
C VAL A 34 28.43 14.73 -22.07
N ARG A 35 28.19 15.49 -21.00
CA ARG A 35 27.51 14.99 -19.78
C ARG A 35 26.14 14.42 -20.10
N THR A 36 25.34 15.11 -20.91
CA THR A 36 24.01 14.62 -21.29
C THR A 36 24.09 13.38 -22.18
N ARG A 37 25.08 13.29 -23.08
CA ARG A 37 25.26 12.13 -23.97
C ARG A 37 25.74 10.91 -23.21
N ILE A 38 26.63 11.09 -22.22
CA ILE A 38 27.04 10.06 -21.26
C ILE A 38 25.86 9.65 -20.37
N ALA A 39 25.07 10.59 -19.85
CA ALA A 39 23.86 10.32 -19.09
C ALA A 39 22.80 9.57 -19.91
N ARG A 40 22.65 9.88 -21.21
CA ARG A 40 21.74 9.16 -22.12
C ARG A 40 22.24 7.77 -22.53
N ARG A 41 23.56 7.51 -22.48
CA ARG A 41 24.14 6.18 -22.74
C ARG A 41 24.28 5.32 -21.47
N SER A 42 24.21 5.93 -20.29
CA SER A 42 24.29 5.21 -19.02
C SER A 42 22.94 4.56 -18.69
N VAL A 43 22.92 3.23 -18.66
CA VAL A 43 21.77 2.43 -18.19
C VAL A 43 21.31 2.90 -16.80
N LYS A 44 22.24 3.21 -15.90
CA LYS A 44 21.95 3.73 -14.56
C LYS A 44 21.21 5.08 -14.59
N SER A 45 21.62 5.99 -15.46
CA SER A 45 20.98 7.30 -15.59
C SER A 45 19.62 7.21 -16.30
N LEU A 46 19.48 6.34 -17.31
CA LEU A 46 18.19 6.05 -17.94
C LEU A 46 17.21 5.40 -16.94
N LEU A 47 17.68 4.41 -16.17
CA LEU A 47 16.92 3.79 -15.08
C LEU A 47 16.53 4.83 -14.03
N GLY A 48 17.43 5.73 -13.65
CA GLY A 48 17.15 6.82 -12.72
C GLY A 48 16.07 7.79 -13.23
N LEU A 49 16.16 8.22 -14.49
CA LEU A 49 15.18 9.10 -15.13
C LEU A 49 13.80 8.42 -15.28
N ASN A 50 13.77 7.18 -15.75
CA ASN A 50 12.54 6.41 -15.88
C ASN A 50 11.92 6.13 -14.51
N PHE A 51 12.73 5.79 -13.51
CA PHE A 51 12.26 5.57 -12.14
C PHE A 51 11.75 6.87 -11.51
N ASP A 52 12.37 8.02 -11.75
CA ASP A 52 11.91 9.32 -11.26
C ASP A 52 10.57 9.72 -11.91
N LEU A 53 10.43 9.54 -13.23
CA LEU A 53 9.18 9.78 -13.96
C LEU A 53 8.07 8.83 -13.49
N PHE A 54 8.40 7.55 -13.36
CA PHE A 54 7.49 6.52 -12.87
C PHE A 54 7.06 6.80 -11.43
N SER A 55 8.00 7.16 -10.55
CA SER A 55 7.72 7.52 -9.15
C SER A 55 6.82 8.75 -9.03
N ARG A 56 6.99 9.76 -9.90
CA ARG A 56 6.10 10.94 -9.93
C ARG A 56 4.69 10.56 -10.35
N LYS A 57 4.55 9.80 -11.44
CA LYS A 57 3.25 9.33 -11.94
C LYS A 57 2.53 8.47 -10.89
N LEU A 58 3.28 7.61 -10.20
CA LEU A 58 2.78 6.77 -9.11
C LEU A 58 2.24 7.61 -7.95
N VAL A 59 2.98 8.63 -7.52
CA VAL A 59 2.58 9.52 -6.41
C VAL A 59 1.39 10.41 -6.79
N GLU A 60 1.27 10.82 -8.04
CA GLU A 60 0.10 11.57 -8.52
C GLU A 60 -1.17 10.71 -8.47
N HIS A 61 -1.14 9.49 -9.00
CA HIS A 61 -2.33 8.64 -9.08
C HIS A 61 -2.71 7.94 -7.77
N ALA A 62 -1.73 7.50 -6.97
CA ALA A 62 -2.02 6.96 -5.65
C ALA A 62 -2.60 8.04 -4.71
N GLY A 63 -2.34 9.33 -4.97
CA GLY A 63 -2.97 10.45 -4.28
C GLY A 63 -4.46 10.58 -4.56
N GLU A 64 -4.90 10.44 -5.82
CA GLU A 64 -6.31 10.56 -6.22
C GLU A 64 -7.19 9.45 -5.62
N THR A 65 -6.68 8.23 -5.56
CA THR A 65 -7.38 7.07 -4.99
C THR A 65 -7.24 6.96 -3.46
N GLY A 66 -6.20 7.57 -2.87
CA GLY A 66 -5.92 7.50 -1.43
C GLY A 66 -6.86 8.31 -0.54
N GLU A 67 -7.48 9.39 -1.04
CA GLU A 67 -8.36 10.28 -0.25
C GLU A 67 -9.62 9.54 0.27
N HIS A 68 -10.16 8.59 -0.49
CA HIS A 68 -11.31 7.78 -0.06
C HIS A 68 -10.99 6.83 1.12
N TYR A 69 -9.71 6.59 1.42
CA TYR A 69 -9.27 5.80 2.56
C TYR A 69 -9.00 6.65 3.82
N ILE A 70 -9.36 7.94 3.81
CA ILE A 70 -9.15 8.85 4.94
C ILE A 70 -10.48 9.21 5.58
N THR A 71 -10.69 8.75 6.82
CA THR A 71 -11.87 9.08 7.62
C THR A 71 -11.73 10.45 8.27
N ARG A 72 -12.72 11.31 8.06
CA ARG A 72 -12.81 12.65 8.63
C ARG A 72 -13.87 12.70 9.72
N THR A 73 -14.99 12.00 9.53
CA THR A 73 -16.13 11.97 10.46
C THR A 73 -16.24 10.68 11.28
N ARG A 74 -17.01 10.72 12.38
CA ARG A 74 -17.37 9.52 13.17
C ARG A 74 -18.12 8.48 12.35
N ARG A 75 -18.99 8.93 11.43
CA ARG A 75 -19.75 8.05 10.55
C ARG A 75 -18.83 7.29 9.61
N GLU A 76 -17.91 7.99 8.95
CA GLU A 76 -16.89 7.38 8.09
C GLU A 76 -15.99 6.40 8.86
N TYR A 77 -15.63 6.72 10.10
CA TYR A 77 -14.83 5.85 10.97
C TYR A 77 -15.50 4.48 11.19
N TRP A 78 -16.80 4.46 11.52
CA TRP A 78 -17.54 3.21 11.70
C TRP A 78 -17.90 2.51 10.39
N GLN A 79 -18.12 3.25 9.30
CA GLN A 79 -18.27 2.66 7.97
C GLN A 79 -16.99 1.94 7.54
N MET A 80 -15.83 2.54 7.81
CA MET A 80 -14.54 1.92 7.57
C MET A 80 -14.33 0.66 8.41
N PHE A 81 -14.72 0.68 9.69
CA PHE A 81 -14.73 -0.52 10.53
C PHE A 81 -15.56 -1.66 9.92
N LYS A 82 -16.80 -1.36 9.48
CA LYS A 82 -17.69 -2.37 8.87
C LYS A 82 -17.13 -2.93 7.56
N ALA A 83 -16.58 -2.07 6.70
CA ALA A 83 -15.92 -2.50 5.48
C ALA A 83 -14.68 -3.36 5.79
N ALA A 84 -13.91 -3.01 6.82
CA ALA A 84 -12.78 -3.79 7.28
C ALA A 84 -13.18 -5.12 7.95
N ALA A 85 -14.30 -5.16 8.66
CA ALA A 85 -14.86 -6.39 9.21
C ALA A 85 -15.09 -7.43 8.10
N GLY A 86 -15.69 -7.01 6.98
CA GLY A 86 -15.88 -7.87 5.81
C GLY A 86 -14.55 -8.38 5.22
N GLY A 87 -13.50 -7.56 5.24
CA GLY A 87 -12.14 -7.98 4.89
C GLY A 87 -11.58 -9.04 5.85
N GLY A 88 -11.87 -8.93 7.15
CA GLY A 88 -11.54 -9.95 8.15
C GLY A 88 -12.22 -11.29 7.88
N VAL A 89 -13.54 -11.28 7.63
CA VAL A 89 -14.32 -12.48 7.26
C VAL A 89 -13.74 -13.16 6.02
N MET A 90 -13.53 -12.41 4.93
CA MET A 90 -13.00 -12.96 3.68
C MET A 90 -11.57 -13.51 3.85
N THR A 91 -10.79 -12.95 4.77
CA THR A 91 -9.43 -13.45 5.08
C THR A 91 -9.47 -14.84 5.72
N VAL A 92 -10.52 -15.20 6.48
CA VAL A 92 -10.68 -16.55 7.03
C VAL A 92 -10.86 -17.57 5.90
N VAL A 93 -11.71 -17.26 4.92
CA VAL A 93 -11.90 -18.08 3.70
C VAL A 93 -10.57 -18.23 2.94
N THR A 94 -9.85 -17.13 2.77
CA THR A 94 -8.53 -17.12 2.12
C THR A 94 -7.54 -18.04 2.86
N THR A 95 -7.57 -18.03 4.19
CA THR A 95 -6.68 -18.81 5.06
C THR A 95 -7.01 -20.30 4.99
N MET A 96 -8.29 -20.67 5.00
CA MET A 96 -8.71 -22.06 4.81
C MET A 96 -8.29 -22.58 3.43
N ALA A 97 -8.53 -21.81 2.37
CA ALA A 97 -8.10 -22.17 1.03
C ALA A 97 -6.57 -22.34 0.94
N LYS A 98 -5.80 -21.49 1.64
CA LYS A 98 -4.34 -21.63 1.74
C LYS A 98 -3.96 -22.97 2.40
N PHE A 99 -4.61 -23.37 3.48
CA PHE A 99 -4.33 -24.66 4.12
C PHE A 99 -4.71 -25.84 3.24
N ALA A 100 -5.85 -25.77 2.54
CA ALA A 100 -6.23 -26.78 1.56
C ALA A 100 -5.19 -26.91 0.44
N ILE A 101 -4.71 -25.80 -0.12
CA ILE A 101 -3.64 -25.79 -1.14
C ILE A 101 -2.36 -26.44 -0.60
N GLY A 102 -1.95 -26.10 0.62
CA GLY A 102 -0.78 -26.70 1.26
C GLY A 102 -0.92 -28.21 1.48
N ALA A 103 -2.13 -28.68 1.77
CA ALA A 103 -2.42 -30.10 1.95
C ALA A 103 -2.33 -30.92 0.65
N LEU A 104 -2.53 -30.29 -0.52
CA LEU A 104 -2.41 -30.95 -1.83
C LEU A 104 -0.97 -31.34 -2.19
N LYS A 105 0.05 -30.81 -1.48
CA LYS A 105 1.48 -31.11 -1.70
C LYS A 105 1.89 -30.98 -3.18
N LEU A 106 1.39 -29.95 -3.85
CA LEU A 106 1.70 -29.67 -5.24
C LEU A 106 3.20 -29.38 -5.41
N PRO A 107 3.78 -29.59 -6.62
CA PRO A 107 5.12 -29.10 -6.91
C PRO A 107 5.21 -27.58 -6.67
N LEU A 108 6.36 -27.10 -6.20
CA LEU A 108 6.56 -25.73 -5.72
C LEU A 108 5.97 -24.64 -6.62
N PHE A 109 6.17 -24.75 -7.94
CA PHE A 109 5.61 -23.78 -8.88
C PHE A 109 4.08 -23.74 -8.85
N PHE A 110 3.43 -24.90 -8.86
CA PHE A 110 1.97 -25.02 -8.85
C PHE A 110 1.36 -24.68 -7.50
N GLU A 111 2.05 -25.02 -6.40
CA GLU A 111 1.68 -24.55 -5.05
C GLU A 111 1.65 -23.02 -5.01
N GLY A 112 2.69 -22.38 -5.58
CA GLY A 112 2.79 -20.93 -5.69
C GLY A 112 1.74 -20.29 -6.55
N LEU A 113 1.47 -20.90 -7.71
CA LEU A 113 0.43 -20.42 -8.60
C LEU A 113 -0.95 -20.53 -7.94
N ALA A 114 -1.27 -21.66 -7.29
CA ALA A 114 -2.53 -21.84 -6.58
C ALA A 114 -2.67 -20.85 -5.42
N ALA A 115 -1.61 -20.64 -4.63
CA ALA A 115 -1.61 -19.65 -3.55
C ALA A 115 -1.75 -18.21 -4.08
N ALA A 116 -1.06 -17.86 -5.18
CA ALA A 116 -1.16 -16.56 -5.82
C ALA A 116 -2.57 -16.28 -6.34
N LEU A 117 -3.21 -17.28 -6.95
CA LEU A 117 -4.60 -17.22 -7.40
C LEU A 117 -5.55 -17.06 -6.22
N ASN A 118 -5.39 -17.86 -5.15
CA ASN A 118 -6.19 -17.73 -3.93
C ASN A 118 -6.13 -16.30 -3.35
N PHE A 119 -4.92 -15.76 -3.17
CA PHE A 119 -4.74 -14.42 -2.63
C PHE A 119 -5.31 -13.35 -3.59
N SER A 120 -4.99 -13.43 -4.88
CA SER A 120 -5.45 -12.44 -5.87
C SER A 120 -6.97 -12.42 -5.98
N LEU A 121 -7.61 -13.60 -6.12
CA LEU A 121 -9.06 -13.72 -6.19
C LEU A 121 -9.74 -13.23 -4.91
N SER A 122 -9.20 -13.59 -3.74
CA SER A 122 -9.73 -13.12 -2.46
C SER A 122 -9.66 -11.60 -2.34
N PHE A 123 -8.54 -10.98 -2.76
CA PHE A 123 -8.39 -9.53 -2.74
C PHE A 123 -9.25 -8.80 -3.77
N LEU A 124 -9.44 -9.38 -4.96
CA LEU A 124 -10.37 -8.87 -5.97
C LEU A 124 -11.82 -8.98 -5.48
N ALA A 125 -12.19 -10.08 -4.84
CA ALA A 125 -13.50 -10.25 -4.22
C ALA A 125 -13.73 -9.23 -3.11
N MET A 126 -12.74 -9.00 -2.23
CA MET A 126 -12.83 -7.93 -1.22
C MET A 126 -13.10 -6.57 -1.88
N GLN A 127 -12.38 -6.22 -2.95
CA GLN A 127 -12.62 -4.96 -3.68
C GLN A 127 -14.04 -4.91 -4.26
N ALA A 128 -14.50 -5.99 -4.89
CA ALA A 128 -15.83 -6.06 -5.51
C ALA A 128 -16.96 -5.88 -4.48
N PHE A 129 -16.80 -6.41 -3.28
CA PHE A 129 -17.78 -6.24 -2.18
C PHE A 129 -17.59 -4.95 -1.38
N GLY A 130 -16.63 -4.09 -1.74
CA GLY A 130 -16.32 -2.86 -1.01
C GLY A 130 -15.68 -3.11 0.37
N PHE A 131 -15.12 -4.30 0.59
CA PHE A 131 -14.38 -4.63 1.80
C PHE A 131 -12.98 -4.02 1.77
N ILE A 132 -12.51 -3.61 2.94
CA ILE A 132 -11.24 -2.91 3.10
C ILE A 132 -10.22 -3.82 3.76
N LEU A 133 -9.03 -3.90 3.17
CA LEU A 133 -7.86 -4.47 3.83
C LEU A 133 -6.93 -3.34 4.25
N ALA A 134 -6.73 -3.18 5.56
CA ALA A 134 -6.01 -2.07 6.15
C ALA A 134 -4.60 -1.93 5.57
N THR A 135 -3.91 -3.04 5.37
CA THR A 135 -2.49 -3.10 4.98
C THR A 135 -2.20 -2.54 3.57
N LYS A 136 -3.22 -2.30 2.75
CA LYS A 136 -3.09 -1.65 1.43
C LYS A 136 -3.12 -0.13 1.50
N GLN A 137 -3.66 0.44 2.58
CA GLN A 137 -3.86 1.88 2.72
C GLN A 137 -2.57 2.70 2.89
N PRO A 138 -1.52 2.24 3.61
CA PRO A 138 -0.33 3.05 3.88
C PRO A 138 0.38 3.57 2.64
N SER A 139 0.51 2.75 1.59
CA SER A 139 1.16 3.16 0.35
C SER A 139 0.36 4.19 -0.44
N MET A 140 -0.97 4.05 -0.43
CA MET A 140 -1.90 4.96 -1.12
C MET A 140 -1.98 6.32 -0.41
N THR A 141 -2.21 6.29 0.91
CA THR A 141 -2.36 7.50 1.74
C THR A 141 -1.07 8.34 1.81
N ALA A 142 0.11 7.71 1.75
CA ALA A 142 1.39 8.41 1.69
C ALA A 142 1.53 9.31 0.44
N SER A 143 0.94 8.90 -0.68
CA SER A 143 0.99 9.66 -1.92
C SER A 143 0.09 10.90 -1.86
N ALA A 144 -1.08 10.77 -1.24
CA ALA A 144 -1.96 11.91 -0.92
C ALA A 144 -1.26 12.91 0.03
N LEU A 145 -0.60 12.39 1.07
CA LEU A 145 0.20 13.19 2.02
C LEU A 145 1.30 13.99 1.30
N ALA A 146 1.96 13.38 0.31
CA ALA A 146 2.96 14.05 -0.50
C ALA A 146 2.39 15.13 -1.43
N GLY A 147 1.16 15.00 -1.92
CA GLY A 147 0.49 16.04 -2.71
C GLY A 147 0.36 17.38 -1.96
N ARG A 148 0.19 17.33 -0.63
CA ARG A 148 0.04 18.50 0.25
C ARG A 148 1.37 19.15 0.64
N LEU A 149 2.51 18.53 0.30
CA LEU A 149 3.86 18.97 0.65
C LEU A 149 4.45 20.08 -0.27
N LYS A 150 3.64 20.78 -1.08
CA LYS A 150 4.12 21.83 -2.02
C LYS A 150 4.91 22.96 -1.32
N ASN A 151 5.88 23.53 -2.04
CA ASN A 151 7.01 24.35 -1.58
C ASN A 151 6.68 25.80 -1.14
N ASP A 152 5.84 25.97 -0.12
CA ASP A 152 5.79 27.26 0.61
C ASP A 152 6.41 27.07 1.99
N GLN A 153 7.52 27.76 2.24
CA GLN A 153 8.49 27.38 3.26
C GLN A 153 8.17 27.82 4.70
N HIS A 154 7.15 28.62 4.99
CA HIS A 154 7.04 29.26 6.32
C HIS A 154 5.64 29.36 6.93
N ASP A 155 4.67 28.60 6.41
CA ASP A 155 3.30 28.71 6.91
C ASP A 155 3.01 27.72 8.03
N ALA A 156 2.89 28.21 9.27
CA ALA A 156 2.53 27.41 10.45
C ALA A 156 1.18 26.70 10.28
N SER A 157 0.25 27.29 9.52
CA SER A 157 -1.04 26.68 9.17
C SER A 157 -0.84 25.37 8.38
N LYS A 158 0.08 25.35 7.41
CA LYS A 158 0.37 24.16 6.59
C LYS A 158 0.98 23.00 7.38
N ILE A 159 1.74 23.29 8.45
CA ILE A 159 2.27 22.26 9.36
C ILE A 159 1.14 21.65 10.18
N SER A 160 0.22 22.48 10.69
CA SER A 160 -0.95 22.00 11.44
C SER A 160 -1.89 21.13 10.57
N ASP A 161 -2.12 21.54 9.32
CA ASP A 161 -2.91 20.76 8.36
C ASP A 161 -2.27 19.41 8.05
N PHE A 162 -0.94 19.39 7.88
CA PHE A 162 -0.19 18.16 7.68
C PHE A 162 -0.33 17.21 8.88
N VAL A 163 -0.18 17.72 10.11
CA VAL A 163 -0.36 16.92 11.33
C VAL A 163 -1.79 16.37 11.42
N THR A 164 -2.79 17.18 11.06
CA THR A 164 -4.20 16.76 11.04
C THR A 164 -4.43 15.64 10.03
N LEU A 165 -3.87 15.76 8.82
CA LEU A 165 -3.97 14.73 7.79
C LEU A 165 -3.28 13.42 8.22
N VAL A 166 -2.10 13.51 8.83
CA VAL A 166 -1.42 12.33 9.39
C VAL A 166 -2.27 11.68 10.48
N ALA A 167 -2.88 12.45 11.38
CA ALA A 167 -3.78 11.92 12.40
C ALA A 167 -5.01 11.22 11.78
N GLN A 168 -5.61 11.79 10.74
CA GLN A 168 -6.72 11.15 10.02
C GLN A 168 -6.29 9.85 9.32
N ILE A 169 -5.12 9.82 8.69
CA ILE A 169 -4.56 8.61 8.06
C ILE A 169 -4.30 7.52 9.11
N THR A 170 -3.58 7.85 10.19
CA THR A 170 -3.28 6.92 11.28
C THR A 170 -4.56 6.34 11.88
N ARG A 171 -5.56 7.19 12.11
CA ARG A 171 -6.85 6.77 12.66
C ARG A 171 -7.59 5.80 11.74
N SER A 172 -7.57 6.08 10.44
CA SER A 172 -8.23 5.27 9.40
C SER A 172 -7.57 3.89 9.28
N GLN A 173 -6.24 3.86 9.32
CA GLN A 173 -5.48 2.61 9.33
C GLN A 173 -5.73 1.82 10.62
N PHE A 174 -5.77 2.48 11.77
CA PHE A 174 -6.03 1.85 13.06
C PHE A 174 -7.40 1.16 13.09
N ILE A 175 -8.47 1.87 12.73
CA ILE A 175 -9.82 1.28 12.77
C ILE A 175 -10.00 0.18 11.72
N SER A 176 -9.35 0.31 10.56
CA SER A 176 -9.34 -0.74 9.54
C SER A 176 -8.60 -1.99 10.04
N ALA A 177 -7.44 -1.82 10.68
CA ALA A 177 -6.67 -2.94 11.21
C ALA A 177 -7.43 -3.65 12.34
N LEU A 178 -8.07 -2.87 13.22
CA LEU A 178 -8.93 -3.37 14.29
C LEU A 178 -10.12 -4.15 13.74
N GLY A 179 -10.79 -3.63 12.70
CA GLY A 179 -11.89 -4.33 12.02
C GLY A 179 -11.44 -5.62 11.34
N ASN A 180 -10.31 -5.60 10.62
CA ASN A 180 -9.77 -6.80 9.99
C ASN A 180 -9.41 -7.88 11.02
N VAL A 181 -8.51 -7.58 11.96
CA VAL A 181 -7.99 -8.56 12.93
C VAL A 181 -9.07 -8.95 13.95
N GLY A 182 -9.79 -7.96 14.48
CA GLY A 182 -10.80 -8.17 15.52
C GLY A 182 -11.99 -9.01 15.06
N ILE A 183 -12.31 -9.03 13.76
CA ILE A 183 -13.35 -9.91 13.20
C ILE A 183 -12.75 -11.20 12.63
N CYS A 184 -11.54 -11.17 12.08
CA CYS A 184 -10.88 -12.38 11.57
C CYS A 184 -10.72 -13.44 12.67
N ILE A 185 -10.32 -13.05 13.89
CA ILE A 185 -10.12 -13.98 15.02
C ILE A 185 -11.42 -14.73 15.39
N PRO A 186 -12.52 -14.06 15.78
CA PRO A 186 -13.74 -14.77 16.18
C PRO A 186 -14.35 -15.57 15.03
N VAL A 187 -14.26 -15.08 13.78
CA VAL A 187 -14.77 -15.81 12.62
C VAL A 187 -13.93 -17.05 12.34
N ALA A 188 -12.60 -16.98 12.42
CA ALA A 188 -11.73 -18.16 12.27
C ALA A 188 -12.02 -19.20 13.35
N TRP A 189 -12.18 -18.75 14.61
CA TRP A 189 -12.54 -19.62 15.71
C TRP A 189 -13.89 -20.32 15.46
N ALA A 190 -14.93 -19.56 15.10
CA ALA A 190 -16.25 -20.10 14.82
C ALA A 190 -16.24 -21.04 13.61
N THR A 191 -15.42 -20.73 12.61
CA THR A 191 -15.28 -21.56 11.40
C THR A 191 -14.62 -22.89 11.71
N ASP A 192 -13.53 -22.91 12.48
CA ASP A 192 -12.94 -24.18 12.93
C ASP A 192 -13.94 -24.94 13.81
N TRP A 193 -14.68 -24.22 14.68
CA TRP A 193 -15.73 -24.81 15.52
C TRP A 193 -16.79 -25.57 14.73
N VAL A 194 -17.37 -24.93 13.72
CA VAL A 194 -18.31 -25.60 12.81
C VAL A 194 -17.63 -26.75 12.09
N PHE A 195 -16.39 -26.57 11.61
CA PHE A 195 -15.66 -27.60 10.87
C PHE A 195 -15.44 -28.87 11.70
N GLU A 196 -15.00 -28.75 12.95
CA GLU A 196 -14.81 -29.90 13.83
C GLU A 196 -16.13 -30.62 14.13
N HIS A 197 -17.23 -29.89 14.34
CA HIS A 197 -18.53 -30.52 14.58
C HIS A 197 -19.05 -31.30 13.37
N LEU A 198 -18.68 -30.88 12.15
CA LEU A 198 -19.12 -31.53 10.92
C LEU A 198 -18.19 -32.66 10.47
N VAL A 199 -16.87 -32.52 10.68
CA VAL A 199 -15.85 -33.43 10.14
C VAL A 199 -15.26 -34.35 11.21
N GLY A 200 -15.37 -33.98 12.49
CA GLY A 200 -14.85 -34.75 13.63
C GLY A 200 -13.38 -34.45 13.98
N HIS A 201 -12.75 -33.48 13.33
CA HIS A 201 -11.40 -33.01 13.66
C HIS A 201 -11.21 -31.53 13.31
N HIS A 202 -10.18 -30.90 13.88
CA HIS A 202 -9.81 -29.51 13.58
C HIS A 202 -9.32 -29.32 12.14
N VAL A 203 -9.33 -28.06 11.64
CA VAL A 203 -8.82 -27.73 10.30
C VAL A 203 -7.33 -28.04 10.18
N LEU A 204 -6.57 -27.88 11.27
CA LEU A 204 -5.15 -28.19 11.34
C LEU A 204 -4.90 -29.40 12.24
N SER A 205 -3.86 -30.18 11.92
CA SER A 205 -3.38 -31.20 12.85
C SER A 205 -2.64 -30.55 14.04
N PRO A 206 -2.68 -31.15 15.24
CA PRO A 206 -2.01 -30.60 16.42
C PRO A 206 -0.50 -30.37 16.22
N ALA A 207 0.17 -31.29 15.53
CA ALA A 207 1.60 -31.17 15.22
C ALA A 207 1.91 -30.00 14.29
N TYR A 208 1.09 -29.80 13.25
CA TYR A 208 1.25 -28.67 12.33
C TYR A 208 0.90 -27.34 13.00
N ALA A 209 -0.09 -27.34 13.89
CA ALA A 209 -0.46 -26.18 14.69
C ALA A 209 0.68 -25.72 15.61
N LEU A 210 1.31 -26.63 16.36
CA LEU A 210 2.45 -26.31 17.22
C LEU A 210 3.62 -25.73 16.41
N HIS A 211 3.99 -26.39 15.31
CA HIS A 211 5.03 -25.89 14.42
C HIS A 211 4.71 -24.48 13.89
N MET A 212 3.46 -24.24 13.51
CA MET A 212 3.03 -22.92 13.02
C MET A 212 3.18 -21.84 14.09
N LEU A 213 2.78 -22.11 15.34
CA LEU A 213 2.93 -21.16 16.45
C LEU A 213 4.40 -20.83 16.74
N GLU A 214 5.29 -21.81 16.68
CA GLU A 214 6.74 -21.58 16.81
C GLU A 214 7.27 -20.65 15.71
N THR A 215 6.85 -20.88 14.45
CA THR A 215 7.29 -20.04 13.32
C THR A 215 6.80 -18.59 13.40
N PHE A 216 5.78 -18.33 14.23
CA PHE A 216 5.28 -16.99 14.47
C PHE A 216 5.85 -16.33 15.73
N HIS A 217 6.61 -17.05 16.56
CA HIS A 217 7.11 -16.52 17.83
C HIS A 217 7.97 -15.27 17.61
N PRO A 218 7.80 -14.18 18.38
CA PRO A 218 8.40 -12.89 18.05
C PRO A 218 9.93 -12.88 18.23
N TRP A 219 10.44 -13.74 19.10
CA TRP A 219 11.86 -13.78 19.49
C TRP A 219 12.62 -15.00 18.99
N HIS A 220 11.93 -16.11 18.75
CA HIS A 220 12.54 -17.39 18.38
C HIS A 220 12.42 -17.66 16.88
N SER A 221 11.80 -16.74 16.15
CA SER A 221 11.68 -16.81 14.70
C SER A 221 12.05 -15.47 14.06
N LEU A 222 12.24 -15.49 12.75
CA LEU A 222 12.44 -14.28 11.96
C LEU A 222 11.11 -13.57 11.62
N THR A 223 10.03 -13.79 12.38
CA THR A 223 8.69 -13.26 12.08
C THR A 223 8.66 -11.74 11.90
N VAL A 224 9.42 -10.99 12.72
CA VAL A 224 9.46 -9.52 12.62
C VAL A 224 10.14 -9.08 11.33
N PHE A 225 11.21 -9.78 10.93
CA PHE A 225 11.89 -9.54 9.65
C PHE A 225 10.98 -9.89 8.46
N TYR A 226 10.30 -11.04 8.51
CA TYR A 226 9.34 -11.43 7.47
C TYR A 226 8.13 -10.48 7.39
N ALA A 227 7.69 -9.91 8.52
CA ALA A 227 6.66 -8.88 8.54
C ALA A 227 7.14 -7.57 7.94
N ALA A 228 8.41 -7.20 8.15
CA ALA A 228 9.04 -6.05 7.52
C ALA A 228 9.13 -6.24 6.01
N LEU A 229 9.60 -7.41 5.56
CA LEU A 229 9.60 -7.81 4.15
C LEU A 229 8.19 -7.72 3.56
N THR A 230 7.18 -8.22 4.26
CA THR A 230 5.77 -8.11 3.85
C THR A 230 5.33 -6.65 3.69
N GLY A 231 5.77 -5.75 4.58
CA GLY A 231 5.56 -4.31 4.42
C GLY A 231 6.16 -3.74 3.13
N VAL A 232 7.37 -4.18 2.75
CA VAL A 232 7.97 -3.84 1.46
C VAL A 232 7.14 -4.38 0.29
N LEU A 233 6.68 -5.63 0.35
CA LEU A 233 5.85 -6.23 -0.70
C LEU A 233 4.50 -5.51 -0.85
N LEU A 234 3.88 -5.12 0.26
CA LEU A 234 2.65 -4.31 0.28
C LEU A 234 2.87 -2.99 -0.46
N TRP A 235 3.96 -2.29 -0.19
CA TRP A 235 4.32 -1.09 -0.93
C TRP A 235 4.64 -1.36 -2.41
N LEU A 236 5.39 -2.43 -2.70
CA LEU A 236 5.76 -2.80 -4.07
C LEU A 236 4.54 -3.13 -4.92
N SER A 237 3.47 -3.66 -4.32
CA SER A 237 2.22 -3.94 -5.03
C SER A 237 1.56 -2.69 -5.63
N SER A 238 1.79 -1.50 -5.06
CA SER A 238 1.30 -0.24 -5.62
C SER A 238 1.89 0.08 -7.00
N PHE A 239 3.04 -0.51 -7.35
CA PHE A 239 3.58 -0.42 -8.71
C PHE A 239 2.68 -1.16 -9.71
N GLY A 240 2.13 -2.32 -9.33
CA GLY A 240 1.16 -3.06 -10.13
C GLY A 240 -0.13 -2.26 -10.34
N ALA A 241 -0.60 -1.57 -9.30
CA ALA A 241 -1.75 -0.67 -9.37
C ALA A 241 -1.53 0.45 -10.40
N GLY A 242 -0.43 1.20 -10.24
CA GLY A 242 -0.09 2.29 -11.15
C GLY A 242 0.19 1.83 -12.58
N TRP A 243 0.82 0.66 -12.75
CA TRP A 243 1.11 0.08 -14.07
C TRP A 243 -0.17 -0.29 -14.81
N LEU A 244 -1.09 -1.04 -14.18
CA LEU A 244 -2.33 -1.47 -14.85
C LEU A 244 -3.24 -0.29 -15.16
N GLN A 245 -3.40 0.65 -14.22
CA GLN A 245 -4.16 1.87 -14.47
C GLN A 245 -3.58 2.67 -15.63
N ASN A 246 -2.27 2.89 -15.65
CA ASN A 246 -1.61 3.61 -16.74
C ASN A 246 -1.76 2.86 -18.07
N TRP A 247 -1.68 1.54 -18.08
CA TRP A 247 -1.89 0.73 -19.28
C TRP A 247 -3.31 0.88 -19.83
N VAL A 248 -4.33 0.84 -18.95
CA VAL A 248 -5.75 1.02 -19.30
C VAL A 248 -6.01 2.41 -19.90
N ILE A 249 -5.49 3.46 -19.26
CA ILE A 249 -5.65 4.85 -19.71
C ILE A 249 -4.86 5.10 -21.01
N PHE A 250 -3.59 4.68 -21.07
CA PHE A 250 -2.73 4.89 -22.23
C PHE A 250 -3.30 4.23 -23.49
N ARG A 251 -3.86 3.03 -23.36
CA ARG A 251 -4.50 2.31 -24.47
C ARG A 251 -5.92 2.74 -24.76
N ARG A 252 -6.46 3.70 -24.00
CA ARG A 252 -7.85 4.17 -24.13
C ARG A 252 -8.86 3.01 -24.11
N ILE A 253 -8.63 2.03 -23.23
CA ILE A 253 -9.49 0.85 -23.09
C ILE A 253 -10.94 1.24 -22.73
N PRO A 254 -11.18 2.19 -21.79
CA PRO A 254 -12.53 2.65 -21.49
C PRO A 254 -13.26 3.18 -22.72
N GLU A 255 -12.59 4.02 -23.53
CA GLU A 255 -13.14 4.61 -24.74
C GLU A 255 -13.37 3.56 -25.84
N ALA A 256 -12.46 2.58 -25.98
CA ALA A 256 -12.60 1.47 -26.91
C ALA A 256 -13.82 0.60 -26.56
N ILE A 257 -14.04 0.32 -25.28
CA ILE A 257 -15.21 -0.46 -24.82
C ILE A 257 -16.50 0.34 -25.01
N ALA A 258 -16.47 1.64 -24.71
CA ALA A 258 -17.64 2.51 -24.85
C ALA A 258 -18.08 2.67 -26.33
N THR A 259 -17.15 2.55 -27.29
CA THR A 259 -17.41 2.76 -28.73
C THR A 259 -17.49 1.47 -29.55
N ASP A 260 -17.26 0.30 -28.93
CA ASP A 260 -17.32 -0.98 -29.62
C ASP A 260 -18.75 -1.34 -30.03
N ARG A 261 -18.97 -1.50 -31.34
CA ARG A 261 -20.31 -1.76 -31.90
C ARG A 261 -20.90 -3.09 -31.42
N THR A 262 -20.08 -4.10 -31.17
CA THR A 262 -20.55 -5.42 -30.72
C THR A 262 -21.10 -5.32 -29.30
N LEU A 263 -20.36 -4.67 -28.40
CA LEU A 263 -20.78 -4.42 -27.03
C LEU A 263 -21.97 -3.48 -26.96
N GLN A 264 -21.97 -2.38 -27.72
CA GLN A 264 -23.12 -1.48 -27.79
C GLN A 264 -24.39 -2.21 -28.26
N ASN A 265 -24.29 -3.11 -29.24
CA ASN A 265 -25.43 -3.90 -29.70
C ASN A 265 -25.88 -4.96 -28.68
N LEU A 266 -24.97 -5.54 -27.91
CA LEU A 266 -25.28 -6.58 -26.92
C LEU A 266 -25.88 -6.04 -25.62
N MET A 267 -25.38 -4.92 -25.11
CA MET A 267 -25.74 -4.39 -23.78
C MET A 267 -26.31 -2.97 -23.79
N GLY A 268 -26.26 -2.28 -24.93
CA GLY A 268 -26.68 -0.88 -25.08
C GLY A 268 -25.53 0.10 -24.84
N GLU A 269 -25.60 1.25 -25.50
CA GLU A 269 -24.56 2.30 -25.47
C GLU A 269 -24.24 2.76 -24.05
N LYS A 270 -25.27 3.03 -23.23
CA LYS A 270 -25.09 3.44 -21.85
C LYS A 270 -24.33 2.40 -21.02
N ARG A 271 -24.66 1.11 -21.16
CA ARG A 271 -24.00 0.05 -20.39
C ARG A 271 -22.57 -0.18 -20.85
N ALA A 272 -22.29 -0.04 -22.14
CA ALA A 272 -20.93 -0.10 -22.68
C ALA A 272 -20.08 1.05 -22.13
N PHE A 273 -20.64 2.27 -22.05
CA PHE A 273 -19.99 3.41 -21.40
C PHE A 273 -19.74 3.16 -19.91
N ASP A 274 -20.76 2.73 -19.16
CA ASP A 274 -20.65 2.43 -17.73
C ASP A 274 -19.61 1.31 -17.46
N LEU A 275 -19.49 0.33 -18.36
CA LEU A 275 -18.47 -0.72 -18.28
C LEU A 275 -17.05 -0.16 -18.48
N GLY A 276 -16.87 0.68 -19.49
CA GLY A 276 -15.60 1.38 -19.72
C GLY A 276 -15.19 2.21 -18.50
N GLU A 277 -16.14 2.94 -17.92
CA GLU A 277 -15.92 3.73 -16.71
C GLU A 277 -15.57 2.86 -15.49
N SER A 278 -16.28 1.74 -15.33
CA SER A 278 -16.00 0.77 -14.26
C SER A 278 -14.59 0.21 -14.37
N ILE A 279 -14.12 -0.12 -15.57
CA ILE A 279 -12.74 -0.57 -15.81
C ILE A 279 -11.75 0.53 -15.44
N ARG A 280 -12.01 1.77 -15.87
CA ARG A 280 -11.16 2.93 -15.54
C ARG A 280 -11.02 3.10 -14.02
N HIS A 281 -12.12 3.01 -13.30
CA HIS A 281 -12.16 3.18 -11.85
C HIS A 281 -11.50 2.02 -11.09
N ASN A 282 -11.67 0.78 -11.57
CA ASN A 282 -11.19 -0.42 -10.85
C ASN A 282 -9.78 -0.88 -11.23
N ALA A 283 -9.22 -0.43 -12.36
CA ALA A 283 -7.94 -0.91 -12.88
C ALA A 283 -6.78 -0.80 -11.88
N ALA A 284 -6.69 0.31 -11.14
CA ALA A 284 -5.65 0.48 -10.12
C ALA A 284 -5.81 -0.56 -8.99
N GLY A 285 -7.03 -0.75 -8.49
CA GLY A 285 -7.33 -1.73 -7.47
C GLY A 285 -7.01 -3.15 -7.93
N TRP A 286 -7.40 -3.52 -9.16
CA TRP A 286 -7.11 -4.83 -9.74
C TRP A 286 -5.61 -5.08 -9.84
N GLY A 287 -4.86 -4.13 -10.40
CA GLY A 287 -3.41 -4.25 -10.57
C GLY A 287 -2.68 -4.40 -9.23
N GLY A 288 -3.08 -3.63 -8.22
CA GLY A 288 -2.52 -3.72 -6.87
C GLY A 288 -2.85 -5.05 -6.19
N ASN A 289 -4.11 -5.50 -6.29
CA ASN A 289 -4.60 -6.73 -5.67
C ASN A 289 -3.97 -8.00 -6.28
N ILE A 290 -3.83 -8.03 -7.61
CA ILE A 290 -3.14 -9.12 -8.30
C ILE A 290 -1.65 -9.09 -7.94
N ALA A 291 -1.01 -7.93 -8.01
CA ALA A 291 0.41 -7.82 -7.68
C ALA A 291 0.73 -8.29 -6.25
N ILE A 292 -0.04 -7.85 -5.25
CA ILE A 292 0.19 -8.31 -3.88
C ILE A 292 -0.10 -9.80 -3.72
N GLY A 293 -1.14 -10.35 -4.37
CA GLY A 293 -1.42 -11.78 -4.32
C GLY A 293 -0.26 -12.63 -4.83
N PHE A 294 0.33 -12.25 -5.97
CA PHE A 294 1.51 -12.91 -6.51
C PHE A 294 2.75 -12.71 -5.62
N LEU A 295 2.99 -11.49 -5.12
CA LEU A 295 4.15 -11.22 -4.25
C LEU A 295 4.10 -12.02 -2.95
N LEU A 296 2.94 -12.12 -2.29
CA LEU A 296 2.79 -12.88 -1.04
C LEU A 296 3.00 -14.39 -1.26
N ALA A 297 2.66 -14.93 -2.43
CA ALA A 297 2.75 -16.36 -2.73
C ALA A 297 4.12 -16.78 -3.30
N PHE A 298 4.66 -16.04 -4.27
CA PHE A 298 5.88 -16.43 -4.96
C PHE A 298 7.16 -16.05 -4.22
N VAL A 299 7.17 -15.00 -3.40
CA VAL A 299 8.38 -14.61 -2.66
C VAL A 299 8.89 -15.73 -1.74
N PRO A 300 8.04 -16.40 -0.93
CA PRO A 300 8.47 -17.56 -0.15
C PRO A 300 8.99 -18.71 -1.03
N ILE A 301 8.37 -18.95 -2.18
CA ILE A 301 8.73 -20.06 -3.08
C ILE A 301 10.06 -19.80 -3.78
N ILE A 302 10.29 -18.57 -4.24
CA ILE A 302 11.58 -18.13 -4.75
C ILE A 302 12.63 -18.32 -3.65
N GLY A 303 12.34 -17.94 -2.41
CA GLY A 303 13.21 -18.23 -1.27
C GLY A 303 13.57 -19.72 -1.17
N LYS A 304 12.56 -20.60 -1.13
CA LYS A 304 12.75 -22.06 -1.10
C LYS A 304 13.62 -22.58 -2.25
N ILE A 305 13.39 -22.10 -3.49
CA ILE A 305 14.15 -22.52 -4.68
C ILE A 305 15.63 -22.12 -4.57
N PHE A 306 15.92 -20.91 -4.10
CA PHE A 306 17.29 -20.40 -3.97
C PHE A 306 17.95 -20.76 -2.62
N GLY A 307 17.28 -21.54 -1.76
CA GLY A 307 17.79 -21.90 -0.44
C GLY A 307 17.85 -20.73 0.56
N VAL A 308 17.18 -19.62 0.27
CA VAL A 308 17.06 -18.47 1.18
C VAL A 308 15.78 -18.63 1.99
N LEU A 309 15.87 -18.56 3.31
CA LEU A 309 14.68 -18.53 4.17
C LEU A 309 13.94 -17.20 3.99
N LEU A 310 13.08 -17.14 2.97
CA LEU A 310 12.11 -16.07 2.78
C LEU A 310 10.74 -16.60 3.17
N ASP A 311 10.06 -15.84 4.02
CA ASP A 311 8.66 -16.07 4.36
C ASP A 311 7.95 -14.72 4.48
N VAL A 312 6.63 -14.77 4.53
CA VAL A 312 5.74 -13.62 4.52
C VAL A 312 4.81 -13.71 5.73
N ARG A 313 4.70 -12.60 6.46
CA ARG A 313 3.87 -12.44 7.65
C ARG A 313 2.94 -11.25 7.44
N HIS A 314 1.72 -11.54 7.01
CA HIS A 314 0.68 -10.54 6.85
C HIS A 314 -0.27 -10.60 8.05
N VAL A 315 -0.44 -9.49 8.77
CA VAL A 315 -1.13 -9.46 10.07
C VAL A 315 -2.46 -10.20 10.08
N THR A 316 -3.38 -9.93 9.14
CA THR A 316 -4.72 -10.56 9.12
C THR A 316 -4.69 -12.06 8.77
N LEU A 317 -3.86 -12.46 7.80
CA LEU A 317 -3.68 -13.89 7.45
C LEU A 317 -3.02 -14.64 8.60
N THR A 318 -2.04 -14.03 9.26
CA THR A 318 -1.41 -14.58 10.46
C THR A 318 -2.40 -14.67 11.62
N SER A 319 -3.27 -13.67 11.83
CA SER A 319 -4.33 -13.73 12.85
C SER A 319 -5.24 -14.93 12.63
N GLY A 320 -5.76 -15.13 11.42
CA GLY A 320 -6.58 -16.31 11.11
C GLY A 320 -5.81 -17.62 11.31
N SER A 321 -4.58 -17.70 10.79
CA SER A 321 -3.73 -18.90 10.88
C SER A 321 -3.43 -19.28 12.33
N MET A 322 -3.06 -18.29 13.15
CA MET A 322 -2.83 -18.44 14.59
C MET A 322 -4.08 -18.91 15.33
N THR A 323 -5.25 -18.37 14.99
CA THR A 323 -6.51 -18.81 15.60
C THR A 323 -6.82 -20.26 15.28
N PHE A 324 -6.69 -20.68 14.02
CA PHE A 324 -6.83 -22.08 13.63
C PHE A 324 -5.83 -22.98 14.39
N ALA A 325 -4.56 -22.55 14.49
CA ALA A 325 -3.54 -23.31 15.22
C ALA A 325 -3.85 -23.41 16.73
N PHE A 326 -4.27 -22.33 17.37
CA PHE A 326 -4.65 -22.34 18.79
C PHE A 326 -5.82 -23.28 19.09
N ARG A 327 -6.76 -23.37 18.16
CA ARG A 327 -7.94 -24.20 18.35
C ARG A 327 -7.67 -25.69 18.09
N ALA A 328 -6.60 -26.00 17.35
CA ALA A 328 -6.15 -27.35 17.06
C ALA A 328 -5.23 -27.99 18.11
N ILE A 329 -4.74 -27.23 19.09
CA ILE A 329 -3.90 -27.74 20.19
C ILE A 329 -4.75 -28.04 21.43
N ASN A 330 -4.27 -28.93 22.29
CA ASN A 330 -4.98 -29.27 23.54
C ASN A 330 -5.16 -28.02 24.41
N PRO A 331 -6.38 -27.66 24.84
CA PRO A 331 -6.64 -26.51 25.71
C PRO A 331 -5.75 -26.45 26.96
N GLU A 332 -5.40 -27.59 27.55
CA GLU A 332 -4.54 -27.67 28.75
C GLU A 332 -3.09 -27.23 28.47
N SER A 333 -2.63 -27.33 27.22
CA SER A 333 -1.30 -26.88 26.81
C SER A 333 -1.19 -25.37 26.59
N ILE A 334 -2.33 -24.65 26.57
CA ILE A 334 -2.38 -23.22 26.33
C ILE A 334 -1.98 -22.47 27.60
N THR A 335 -0.78 -21.88 27.58
CA THR A 335 -0.29 -21.06 28.70
C THR A 335 -0.58 -19.57 28.48
N PRO A 336 -0.72 -18.78 29.57
CA PRO A 336 -0.79 -17.32 29.47
C PRO A 336 0.41 -16.71 28.72
N TYR A 337 1.58 -17.33 28.83
CA TYR A 337 2.77 -16.95 28.07
C TYR A 337 2.55 -17.07 26.56
N MET A 338 2.02 -18.20 26.07
CA MET A 338 1.73 -18.39 24.65
C MET A 338 0.75 -17.34 24.11
N ILE A 339 -0.32 -17.05 24.87
CA ILE A 339 -1.31 -16.01 24.51
C ILE A 339 -0.62 -14.63 24.44
N SER A 340 0.25 -14.31 25.40
CA SER A 340 0.98 -13.04 25.41
C SER A 340 1.94 -12.90 24.22
N MET A 341 2.65 -13.98 23.86
CA MET A 341 3.57 -13.98 22.72
C MET A 341 2.84 -13.90 21.39
N MET A 342 1.64 -14.48 21.27
CA MET A 342 0.76 -14.31 20.11
C MET A 342 0.30 -12.87 19.96
N ALA A 343 -0.22 -12.28 21.02
CA ALA A 343 -0.69 -10.89 21.00
C ALA A 343 0.46 -9.95 20.61
N LEU A 344 1.65 -10.15 21.18
CA LEU A 344 2.85 -9.42 20.83
C LEU A 344 3.26 -9.64 19.37
N SER A 345 3.20 -10.87 18.88
CA SER A 345 3.51 -11.19 17.47
C SER A 345 2.57 -10.49 16.51
N LEU A 346 1.26 -10.54 16.75
CA LEU A 346 0.28 -9.83 15.90
C LEU A 346 0.51 -8.32 15.92
N LEU A 347 0.81 -7.74 17.09
CA LEU A 347 1.14 -6.33 17.22
C LEU A 347 2.39 -5.96 16.42
N LEU A 348 3.48 -6.73 16.55
CA LEU A 348 4.73 -6.50 15.84
C LEU A 348 4.56 -6.70 14.33
N ILE A 349 3.88 -7.77 13.90
CA ILE A 349 3.62 -8.05 12.49
C ILE A 349 2.80 -6.92 11.87
N GLY A 350 1.72 -6.50 12.52
CA GLY A 350 0.92 -5.35 12.10
C GLY A 350 1.80 -4.10 11.98
N THR A 351 2.50 -3.74 13.06
CA THR A 351 3.37 -2.55 13.10
C THR A 351 4.39 -2.55 11.96
N MET A 352 5.01 -3.69 11.67
CA MET A 352 5.98 -3.82 10.56
C MET A 352 5.30 -3.74 9.20
N ASN A 353 4.17 -4.42 8.99
CA ASN A 353 3.42 -4.35 7.74
C ASN A 353 3.03 -2.90 7.39
N PHE A 354 2.40 -2.19 8.33
CA PHE A 354 1.96 -0.80 8.13
C PHE A 354 3.15 0.17 8.08
N GLY A 355 4.05 0.07 9.07
CA GLY A 355 5.14 1.01 9.26
C GLY A 355 6.15 0.99 8.10
N VAL A 356 6.59 -0.20 7.68
CA VAL A 356 7.56 -0.31 6.57
C VAL A 356 6.92 0.13 5.26
N SER A 357 5.68 -0.29 4.98
CA SER A 357 4.95 0.13 3.77
C SER A 357 4.81 1.66 3.70
N LEU A 358 4.43 2.29 4.81
CA LEU A 358 4.31 3.74 4.93
C LEU A 358 5.64 4.45 4.71
N VAL A 359 6.72 3.97 5.36
CA VAL A 359 8.07 4.57 5.24
C VAL A 359 8.57 4.49 3.80
N CYS A 360 8.44 3.33 3.14
CA CYS A 360 8.82 3.17 1.73
C CYS A 360 8.04 4.14 0.82
N ALA A 361 6.74 4.26 1.04
CA ALA A 361 5.88 5.15 0.25
C ALA A 361 6.24 6.63 0.47
N LEU A 362 6.38 7.05 1.72
CA LEU A 362 6.80 8.41 2.08
C LEU A 362 8.18 8.74 1.49
N TYR A 363 9.14 7.81 1.59
CA TYR A 363 10.49 8.01 1.06
C TYR A 363 10.47 8.30 -0.44
N ILE A 364 9.74 7.49 -1.23
CA ILE A 364 9.59 7.76 -2.67
C ILE A 364 8.88 9.08 -2.91
N ALA A 365 7.81 9.37 -2.18
CA ALA A 365 6.99 10.54 -2.45
C ALA A 365 7.74 11.85 -2.16
N ILE A 366 8.53 11.87 -1.09
CA ILE A 366 9.46 12.97 -0.75
C ILE A 366 10.52 13.14 -1.85
N ARG A 367 11.12 12.03 -2.31
CA ARG A 367 12.14 12.05 -3.35
C ARG A 367 11.59 12.55 -4.69
N ALA A 368 10.41 12.09 -5.09
CA ALA A 368 9.74 12.47 -6.32
C ALA A 368 9.43 13.98 -6.39
N ARG A 369 9.05 14.57 -5.24
CA ARG A 369 8.68 15.99 -5.09
C ARG A 369 9.83 16.91 -4.65
N ARG A 370 11.04 16.39 -4.45
CA ARG A 370 12.26 17.14 -4.09
C ARG A 370 12.10 18.01 -2.82
N VAL A 371 11.40 17.51 -1.80
CA VAL A 371 11.23 18.21 -0.53
C VAL A 371 12.59 18.31 0.20
N SER A 372 12.90 19.47 0.77
CA SER A 372 14.16 19.67 1.51
C SER A 372 14.23 18.81 2.77
N ARG A 373 15.42 18.28 3.10
CA ARG A 373 15.63 17.48 4.31
C ARG A 373 15.27 18.24 5.60
N SER A 374 15.46 19.56 5.62
CA SER A 374 15.10 20.40 6.76
C SER A 374 13.59 20.41 7.00
N ARG A 375 12.79 20.61 5.95
CA ARG A 375 11.33 20.61 6.04
C ARG A 375 10.77 19.25 6.46
N PHE A 376 11.34 18.16 5.93
CA PHE A 376 10.93 16.82 6.35
C PHE A 376 11.15 16.60 7.85
N ARG A 377 12.32 17.00 8.39
CA ARG A 377 12.59 16.93 9.83
C ARG A 377 11.63 17.79 10.65
N ALA A 378 11.27 18.99 10.17
CA ALA A 378 10.31 19.86 10.84
C ALA A 378 8.90 19.23 10.91
N LEU A 379 8.42 18.65 9.80
CA LEU A 379 7.12 17.99 9.74
C LEU A 379 7.06 16.73 10.61
N THR A 380 8.10 15.88 10.58
CA THR A 380 8.15 14.69 11.44
C THR A 380 8.27 15.07 12.91
N ALA A 381 9.03 16.11 13.25
CA ALA A 381 9.09 16.64 14.61
C ALA A 381 7.72 17.18 15.08
N ALA A 382 6.98 17.88 14.21
CA ALA A 382 5.65 18.39 14.52
C ALA A 382 4.63 17.26 14.76
N VAL A 383 4.62 16.23 13.90
CA VAL A 383 3.79 15.03 14.09
C VAL A 383 4.13 14.34 15.41
N ARG A 384 5.42 14.12 15.68
CA ARG A 384 5.89 13.48 16.90
C ARG A 384 5.45 14.28 18.15
N ARG A 385 5.65 15.60 18.14
CA ARG A 385 5.23 16.48 19.23
C ARG A 385 3.73 16.45 19.44
N SER A 386 2.93 16.47 18.38
CA SER A 386 1.48 16.40 18.46
C SER A 386 1.00 15.05 19.01
N PHE A 387 1.61 13.95 18.57
CA PHE A 387 1.28 12.60 19.04
C PHE A 387 1.52 12.43 20.53
N PHE A 388 2.69 12.83 21.05
CA PHE A 388 3.00 12.72 22.47
C PHE A 388 2.23 13.73 23.34
N ARG A 389 1.80 14.88 22.80
CA ARG A 389 1.00 15.86 23.55
C ARG A 389 -0.47 15.44 23.65
N ASN A 390 -1.04 14.91 22.58
CA ASN A 390 -2.42 14.45 22.54
C ASN A 390 -2.57 13.31 21.52
N PRO A 391 -2.44 12.04 21.93
CA PRO A 391 -2.52 10.90 21.02
C PRO A 391 -3.95 10.56 20.60
N LEU A 392 -4.97 10.92 21.39
CA LEU A 392 -6.37 10.51 21.15
C LEU A 392 -6.89 10.82 19.73
N PRO A 393 -6.64 12.00 19.14
CA PRO A 393 -7.09 12.31 17.78
C PRO A 393 -6.51 11.41 16.68
N PHE A 394 -5.37 10.75 16.93
CA PHE A 394 -4.74 9.79 16.01
C PHE A 394 -5.43 8.43 16.01
N PHE A 395 -6.26 8.13 17.01
CA PHE A 395 -6.94 6.83 17.14
C PHE A 395 -8.47 6.96 17.07
N PHE A 396 -9.02 8.09 17.53
CA PHE A 396 -10.46 8.30 17.61
C PHE A 396 -10.86 9.64 16.98
N PRO A 397 -12.03 9.70 16.33
CA PRO A 397 -12.55 10.94 15.79
C PRO A 397 -13.00 11.91 16.89
N PRO A 398 -12.75 13.23 16.73
CA PRO A 398 -13.22 14.23 17.67
C PRO A 398 -14.74 14.16 17.85
N ARG A 399 -15.24 14.64 19.00
CA ARG A 399 -16.68 14.62 19.32
C ARG A 399 -17.48 15.58 18.44
N GLU A 400 -16.88 16.71 18.06
CA GLU A 400 -17.47 17.69 17.13
C GLU A 400 -16.82 17.55 15.75
N ALA A 401 -17.67 17.45 14.72
CA ALA A 401 -17.21 17.59 13.36
C ALA A 401 -16.76 19.04 13.17
N ARG A 402 -15.47 19.30 12.94
CA ARG A 402 -15.07 20.56 12.32
C ARG A 402 -15.58 20.51 10.88
N THR A 403 -16.80 20.96 10.66
CA THR A 403 -17.28 21.40 9.35
C THR A 403 -16.30 22.48 8.92
N THR A 404 -15.38 22.11 8.05
CA THR A 404 -14.61 23.08 7.26
C THR A 404 -15.54 23.55 6.15
N GLU A 405 -16.61 24.22 6.55
CA GLU A 405 -17.36 25.09 5.65
C GLU A 405 -16.50 26.35 5.52
N ALA A 406 -16.11 26.67 4.30
CA ALA A 406 -15.41 27.91 3.99
C ALA A 406 -16.22 29.06 4.59
N ALA A 407 -15.58 29.87 5.43
CA ALA A 407 -16.19 31.10 5.94
C ALA A 407 -16.73 31.90 4.74
N PRO A 408 -17.98 32.41 4.80
CA PRO A 408 -18.46 33.30 3.76
C PRO A 408 -17.49 34.47 3.63
N PRO A 409 -17.24 34.98 2.41
CA PRO A 409 -16.42 36.18 2.26
C PRO A 409 -17.04 37.28 3.12
N ALA A 410 -16.23 37.88 3.98
CA ALA A 410 -16.63 39.04 4.75
C ALA A 410 -17.12 40.10 3.75
N SER A 411 -18.42 40.36 3.76
CA SER A 411 -19.00 41.50 3.08
C SER A 411 -18.44 42.75 3.76
N GLY A 412 -17.51 43.42 3.09
CA GLY A 412 -17.08 44.75 3.49
C GLY A 412 -18.25 45.72 3.40
N SER A 413 -18.43 46.48 4.47
CA SER A 413 -19.06 47.80 4.48
C SER A 413 -18.04 48.80 4.97
#